data_AF-A0A752X2V1-F1
#
_entry.id   AF-A0A752X2V1-F1
#
_cell.length_a   1.000
_cell.length_b   1.000
_cell.length_c   1.000
_cell.angle_alpha   90.00
_cell.angle_beta   90.00
_cell.angle_gamma   90.00
#
_symmetry.space_group_name_H-M   'P 1'
#
loop_
_entity.id
_entity.type
_entity.pdbx_description
1 polymer ?
#
loop_
_entity_poly.entity_id
_entity_poly.type
_entity_poly.pdbx_seq_one_letter_code
_entity_poly.pdbx_strand_id
1 'polypeptide(L)'
;MTTFTDKEMIKEIKERIGSLDVRDNIERRAYEIALASLEAEPVAVNDDMAYAFHHALSDSSLGADEVEEIKAGLRAAFANVTIQPEPVVPDDGREKFEALVRFHAGDKNHETLLLRANEGMNYQDPNVDLAWIFWKSSREHI
;
A
#
# COMPACT_ATOMS: atom_id res chain seq x y z
N MET A 1 -4.14 7.21 -36.21
CA MET A 1 -4.13 7.17 -34.73
C MET A 1 -3.83 5.73 -34.35
N THR A 2 -2.61 5.43 -33.94
CA THR A 2 -2.19 4.07 -33.57
C THR A 2 -2.58 3.85 -32.11
N THR A 3 -3.52 2.94 -31.86
CA THR A 3 -3.83 2.45 -30.52
C THR A 3 -2.72 1.52 -30.07
N PHE A 4 -1.93 1.94 -29.09
CA PHE A 4 -0.97 1.07 -28.42
C PHE A 4 -1.72 0.06 -27.55
N THR A 5 -1.26 -1.19 -27.56
CA THR A 5 -1.75 -2.22 -26.65
C THR A 5 -1.06 -2.10 -25.28
N ASP A 6 -1.72 -2.56 -24.21
CA ASP A 6 -1.13 -2.56 -22.85
C ASP A 6 0.23 -3.28 -22.83
N LYS A 7 0.39 -4.34 -23.63
CA LYS A 7 1.66 -5.07 -23.77
C LYS A 7 2.78 -4.20 -24.37
N GLU A 8 2.47 -3.33 -25.31
CA GLU A 8 3.43 -2.40 -25.89
C GLU A 8 3.78 -1.27 -24.92
N MET A 9 2.79 -0.75 -24.16
CA MET A 9 3.02 0.25 -23.12
C MET A 9 3.89 -0.28 -21.98
N ILE A 10 3.59 -1.50 -21.49
CA ILE A 10 4.38 -2.17 -20.45
C ILE A 10 5.84 -2.33 -20.90
N LYS A 11 6.06 -2.75 -22.16
CA LYS A 11 7.40 -2.90 -22.72
C LYS A 11 8.15 -1.57 -22.73
N GLU A 12 7.52 -0.51 -23.22
CA GLU A 12 8.13 0.82 -23.27
C GLU A 12 8.49 1.35 -21.86
N ILE A 13 7.58 1.20 -20.89
CA ILE A 13 7.81 1.67 -19.52
C ILE A 13 8.99 0.93 -18.87
N LYS A 14 9.09 -0.40 -19.06
CA LYS A 14 10.23 -1.20 -18.57
C LYS A 14 11.56 -0.74 -19.16
N GLU A 15 11.60 -0.46 -20.46
CA GLU A 15 12.79 0.06 -21.14
C GLU A 15 13.20 1.44 -20.60
N ARG A 16 12.22 2.34 -20.36
CA ARG A 16 12.49 3.66 -19.76
C ARG A 16 13.07 3.56 -18.34
N ILE A 17 12.49 2.73 -17.47
CA ILE A 17 13.00 2.50 -16.10
C ILE A 17 14.44 1.98 -16.11
N GLY A 18 14.77 1.08 -17.03
CA GLY A 18 16.12 0.52 -17.18
C GLY A 18 17.18 1.53 -17.65
N SER A 19 16.75 2.60 -18.34
CA SER A 19 17.63 3.65 -18.88
C SER A 19 17.85 4.85 -17.95
N LEU A 20 16.96 5.06 -16.97
CA LEU A 20 17.07 6.15 -16.00
C LEU A 20 18.27 5.92 -15.06
N ASP A 21 18.92 7.01 -14.60
CA ASP A 21 19.93 6.92 -13.53
C ASP A 21 19.23 6.74 -12.17
N VAL A 22 19.93 6.25 -11.15
CA VAL A 22 19.38 6.11 -9.79
C VAL A 22 19.03 7.49 -9.20
N ARG A 23 19.64 8.56 -9.72
CA ARG A 23 19.44 9.95 -9.30
C ARG A 23 18.08 10.52 -9.72
N ASP A 24 17.43 9.94 -10.72
CA ASP A 24 16.13 10.38 -11.25
C ASP A 24 14.97 9.67 -10.54
N ASN A 25 14.99 9.68 -9.20
CA ASN A 25 14.10 8.89 -8.36
C ASN A 25 12.61 9.22 -8.56
N ILE A 26 12.27 10.47 -8.88
CA ILE A 26 10.87 10.89 -9.10
C ILE A 26 10.32 10.33 -10.42
N GLU A 27 11.08 10.45 -11.51
CA GLU A 27 10.67 9.95 -12.82
C GLU A 27 10.63 8.43 -12.84
N ARG A 28 11.66 7.79 -12.26
CA ARG A 28 11.68 6.34 -12.08
C ARG A 28 10.45 5.85 -11.32
N ARG A 29 10.13 6.47 -10.19
CA ARG A 29 8.98 6.07 -9.36
C ARG A 29 7.65 6.29 -10.06
N ALA A 30 7.51 7.34 -10.87
CA ALA A 30 6.30 7.55 -11.68
C ALA A 30 6.09 6.42 -12.70
N TYR A 31 7.17 5.99 -13.38
CA TYR A 31 7.11 4.86 -14.31
C TYR A 31 6.86 3.53 -13.60
N GLU A 32 7.45 3.29 -12.43
CA GLU A 32 7.20 2.09 -11.62
C GLU A 32 5.73 2.01 -11.19
N ILE A 33 5.12 3.13 -10.76
CA ILE A 33 3.69 3.19 -10.42
C ILE A 33 2.82 2.93 -11.65
N ALA A 34 3.16 3.52 -12.81
CA ALA A 34 2.45 3.28 -14.05
C ALA A 34 2.54 1.81 -14.48
N LEU A 35 3.72 1.20 -14.33
CA LEU A 35 3.93 -0.22 -14.62
C LEU A 35 3.11 -1.11 -13.69
N ALA A 36 3.19 -0.87 -12.37
CA ALA A 36 2.41 -1.60 -11.38
C ALA A 36 0.90 -1.48 -11.63
N SER A 37 0.43 -0.32 -12.10
CA SER A 37 -0.98 -0.12 -12.46
C SER A 37 -1.39 -0.90 -13.71
N LEU A 38 -0.50 -1.05 -14.69
CA LEU A 38 -0.75 -1.84 -15.90
C LEU A 38 -0.60 -3.35 -15.69
N GLU A 39 0.21 -3.76 -14.73
CA GLU A 39 0.44 -5.18 -14.37
C GLU A 39 -0.47 -5.67 -13.23
N ALA A 40 -1.22 -4.78 -12.58
CA ALA A 40 -2.13 -5.16 -11.50
C ALA A 40 -3.21 -6.13 -11.98
N GLU A 41 -3.31 -7.29 -11.33
CA GLU A 41 -4.41 -8.21 -11.57
C GLU A 41 -5.69 -7.68 -10.90
N PRO A 42 -6.83 -7.67 -11.62
CA PRO A 42 -8.09 -7.25 -11.05
C PRO A 42 -8.50 -8.17 -9.89
N VAL A 43 -9.13 -7.60 -8.86
CA VAL A 43 -9.62 -8.37 -7.70
C VAL A 43 -10.56 -9.47 -8.18
N ALA A 44 -10.18 -10.74 -7.93
CA ALA A 44 -11.00 -11.88 -8.27
C ALA A 44 -12.21 -11.96 -7.32
N VAL A 45 -13.39 -11.64 -7.84
CA VAL A 45 -14.66 -11.76 -7.11
C VAL A 45 -15.24 -13.16 -7.29
N ASN A 46 -15.45 -13.87 -6.16
CA ASN A 46 -16.02 -15.20 -6.08
C ASN A 46 -17.44 -15.20 -5.48
N ASP A 47 -18.07 -16.37 -5.44
CA ASP A 47 -19.44 -16.53 -4.94
C ASP A 47 -19.53 -16.27 -3.43
N ASP A 48 -18.56 -16.73 -2.65
CA ASP A 48 -18.52 -16.53 -1.20
C ASP A 48 -18.57 -15.05 -0.81
N MET A 49 -17.87 -14.19 -1.56
CA MET A 49 -17.93 -12.74 -1.38
C MET A 49 -19.32 -12.17 -1.67
N ALA A 50 -20.00 -12.66 -2.71
CA ALA A 50 -21.34 -12.22 -3.06
C ALA A 50 -22.38 -12.63 -2.00
N TYR A 51 -22.29 -13.87 -1.50
CA TYR A 51 -23.13 -14.34 -0.40
C TYR A 51 -22.87 -13.57 0.89
N ALA A 52 -21.60 -13.34 1.25
CA ALA A 52 -21.25 -12.57 2.45
C ALA A 52 -21.77 -11.12 2.36
N PHE A 53 -21.65 -10.48 1.19
CA PHE A 53 -22.17 -9.14 0.96
C PHE A 53 -23.70 -9.09 1.11
N HIS A 54 -24.42 -10.05 0.52
CA HIS A 54 -25.86 -10.12 0.67
C HIS A 54 -26.28 -10.35 2.12
N HIS A 55 -25.66 -11.30 2.82
CA HIS A 55 -25.94 -11.60 4.24
C HIS A 55 -25.70 -10.40 5.17
N ALA A 56 -24.78 -9.50 4.83
CA ALA A 56 -24.56 -8.28 5.60
C ALA A 56 -25.75 -7.30 5.54
N LEU A 57 -26.58 -7.38 4.50
CA LEU A 57 -27.70 -6.48 4.26
C LEU A 57 -29.07 -7.16 4.44
N SER A 58 -29.15 -8.46 4.21
CA SER A 58 -30.39 -9.23 4.25
C SER A 58 -30.16 -10.68 4.66
N ASP A 59 -31.04 -11.19 5.52
CA ASP A 59 -31.08 -12.61 5.92
C ASP A 59 -31.87 -13.49 4.94
N SER A 60 -32.34 -12.94 3.81
CA SER A 60 -33.10 -13.70 2.81
C SER A 60 -32.23 -14.70 2.02
N SER A 61 -32.87 -15.70 1.42
CA SER A 61 -32.20 -16.57 0.45
C SER A 61 -31.92 -15.81 -0.84
N LEU A 62 -30.72 -15.97 -1.38
CA LEU A 62 -30.26 -15.33 -2.62
C LEU A 62 -30.42 -16.28 -3.82
N GLY A 63 -30.95 -15.77 -4.93
CA GLY A 63 -31.06 -16.48 -6.21
C GLY A 63 -29.72 -16.57 -6.96
N ALA A 64 -29.57 -17.56 -7.84
CA ALA A 64 -28.34 -17.74 -8.62
C ALA A 64 -28.09 -16.60 -9.63
N ASP A 65 -29.16 -15.99 -10.13
CA ASP A 65 -29.14 -14.77 -10.96
C ASP A 65 -28.66 -13.56 -10.17
N GLU A 66 -29.13 -13.40 -8.93
CA GLU A 66 -28.72 -12.30 -8.05
C GLU A 66 -27.24 -12.39 -7.64
N VAL A 67 -26.70 -13.61 -7.46
CA VAL A 67 -25.27 -13.84 -7.20
C VAL A 67 -24.41 -13.27 -8.33
N GLU A 68 -24.77 -13.50 -9.60
CA GLU A 68 -24.00 -12.98 -10.73
C GLU A 68 -24.07 -11.45 -10.83
N GLU A 69 -25.23 -10.86 -10.55
CA GLU A 69 -25.41 -9.41 -10.53
C GLU A 69 -24.56 -8.74 -9.43
N ILE A 70 -24.56 -9.33 -8.23
CA ILE A 70 -23.71 -8.85 -7.12
C ILE A 70 -22.24 -8.98 -7.50
N LYS A 71 -21.81 -10.10 -8.08
CA LYS A 71 -20.42 -10.26 -8.54
C LYS A 71 -20.06 -9.26 -9.62
N ALA A 72 -20.96 -8.98 -10.56
CA ALA A 72 -20.73 -7.96 -11.59
C ALA A 72 -20.58 -6.57 -10.98
N GLY A 73 -21.45 -6.21 -10.03
CA GLY A 73 -21.37 -4.96 -9.28
C GLY A 73 -20.07 -4.82 -8.47
N LEU A 74 -19.66 -5.88 -7.78
CA LEU A 74 -18.39 -5.92 -7.04
C LEU A 74 -17.18 -5.81 -7.97
N ARG A 75 -17.18 -6.50 -9.12
CA ARG A 75 -16.10 -6.37 -10.12
C ARG A 75 -16.03 -4.96 -10.68
N ALA A 76 -17.17 -4.33 -10.94
CA ALA A 76 -17.22 -2.95 -11.39
C ALA A 76 -16.69 -1.99 -10.31
N ALA A 77 -17.05 -2.21 -9.03
CA ALA A 77 -16.54 -1.43 -7.91
C ALA A 77 -15.02 -1.60 -7.71
N PHE A 78 -14.49 -2.80 -7.94
CA PHE A 78 -13.07 -3.12 -7.79
C PHE A 78 -12.22 -2.87 -9.05
N ALA A 79 -12.81 -2.50 -10.18
CA ALA A 79 -12.10 -2.34 -11.45
C ALA A 79 -10.92 -1.34 -11.40
N ASN A 80 -10.94 -0.38 -10.46
CA ASN A 80 -9.87 0.60 -10.24
C ASN A 80 -9.13 0.43 -8.91
N VAL A 81 -9.39 -0.66 -8.16
CA VAL A 81 -8.68 -0.93 -6.90
C VAL A 81 -7.34 -1.58 -7.26
N THR A 82 -6.34 -0.74 -7.51
CA THR A 82 -4.97 -1.15 -7.85
C THR A 82 -4.05 -1.28 -6.62
N ILE A 83 -4.55 -0.88 -5.45
CA ILE A 83 -3.85 -0.99 -4.17
C ILE A 83 -4.50 -2.16 -3.44
N GLN A 84 -3.89 -3.34 -3.50
CA GLN A 84 -4.10 -4.28 -2.40
C GLN A 84 -3.70 -3.52 -1.13
N PRO A 85 -4.54 -3.47 -0.07
CA PRO A 85 -4.11 -2.86 1.17
C PRO A 85 -2.78 -3.51 1.52
N GLU A 86 -1.71 -2.71 1.59
CA GLU A 86 -0.39 -3.24 1.91
C GLU A 86 -0.58 -4.12 3.13
N PRO A 87 -0.07 -5.37 3.11
CA PRO A 87 0.01 -6.16 4.33
C PRO A 87 0.55 -5.20 5.37
N VAL A 88 -0.20 -4.94 6.44
CA VAL A 88 0.29 -4.15 7.56
C VAL A 88 1.42 -4.99 8.13
N VAL A 89 2.61 -4.85 7.53
CA VAL A 89 3.84 -5.42 8.04
C VAL A 89 3.92 -4.82 9.43
N PRO A 90 3.87 -5.63 10.49
CA PRO A 90 4.12 -5.13 11.83
C PRO A 90 5.40 -4.29 11.72
N ASP A 91 5.32 -3.01 12.08
CA ASP A 91 6.45 -2.09 11.97
C ASP A 91 7.44 -2.42 13.09
N ASP A 92 8.05 -3.61 12.97
CA ASP A 92 9.10 -4.15 13.82
C ASP A 92 10.23 -3.13 13.95
N GLY A 93 10.46 -2.34 12.90
CA GLY A 93 11.42 -1.26 12.89
C GLY A 93 11.05 -0.19 13.92
N ARG A 94 9.82 0.30 13.87
CA ARG A 94 9.34 1.34 14.79
C ARG A 94 9.33 0.87 16.23
N GLU A 95 8.90 -0.36 16.50
CA GLU A 95 8.98 -0.93 17.86
C GLU A 95 10.44 -1.00 18.37
N LYS A 96 11.38 -1.44 17.53
CA LYS A 96 12.82 -1.50 17.86
C LYS A 96 13.41 -0.09 18.08
N PHE A 97 13.01 0.90 17.30
CA PHE A 97 13.44 2.28 17.48
C PHE A 97 12.90 2.87 18.78
N GLU A 98 11.60 2.70 19.07
CA GLU A 98 11.00 3.16 20.31
C GLU A 98 11.63 2.50 21.54
N ALA A 99 11.95 1.20 21.48
CA ALA A 99 12.67 0.51 22.54
C ALA A 99 14.07 1.11 22.76
N LEU A 100 14.78 1.47 21.69
CA LEU A 100 16.08 2.15 21.78
C LEU A 100 15.96 3.53 22.44
N VAL A 101 14.93 4.31 22.09
CA VAL A 101 14.67 5.62 22.69
C VAL A 101 14.32 5.47 24.16
N ARG A 102 13.44 4.53 24.53
CA ARG A 102 13.10 4.23 25.94
C ARG A 102 14.32 3.85 26.77
N PHE A 103 15.23 3.04 26.20
CA PHE A 103 16.47 2.63 26.87
C PHE A 103 17.39 3.82 27.19
N HIS A 104 17.47 4.83 26.32
CA HIS A 104 18.40 5.96 26.48
C HIS A 104 17.78 7.22 27.12
N ALA A 105 16.47 7.44 26.96
CA ALA A 105 15.80 8.66 27.42
C ALA A 105 15.43 8.64 28.92
N GLY A 106 15.54 7.48 29.58
CA GLY A 106 15.11 7.29 30.98
C GLY A 106 13.60 7.42 31.18
N ASP A 107 13.15 7.24 32.43
CA ASP A 107 11.73 7.08 32.77
C ASP A 107 10.85 8.31 32.55
N LYS A 108 11.40 9.52 32.41
CA LYS A 108 10.61 10.76 32.47
C LYS A 108 10.40 11.48 31.14
N ASN A 109 11.12 11.11 30.07
CA ASN A 109 11.13 11.89 28.84
C ASN A 109 10.57 11.16 27.60
N HIS A 110 10.39 9.84 27.64
CA HIS A 110 10.02 9.08 26.44
C HIS A 110 8.52 9.15 26.10
N GLU A 111 7.64 9.39 27.07
CA GLU A 111 6.18 9.46 26.83
C GLU A 111 5.80 10.59 25.88
N THR A 112 6.47 11.75 25.96
CA THR A 112 6.24 12.89 25.06
C THR A 112 6.99 12.78 23.75
N LEU A 113 8.21 12.20 23.77
CA LEU A 113 9.03 12.02 22.56
C LEU A 113 8.41 11.02 21.58
N LEU A 114 7.76 9.98 22.08
CA LEU A 114 7.21 8.90 21.26
C LEU A 114 5.73 9.10 20.89
N LEU A 115 5.16 10.28 21.15
CA LEU A 115 3.83 10.62 20.66
C LEU A 115 3.83 10.61 19.12
N ARG A 116 2.90 9.86 18.55
CA ARG A 116 2.74 9.74 17.10
C ARG A 116 1.66 10.70 16.60
N ALA A 117 1.87 11.26 15.43
CA ALA A 117 0.91 12.10 14.72
C ALA A 117 0.52 11.45 13.38
N ASN A 118 -0.45 12.06 12.68
CA ASN A 118 -0.91 11.62 11.36
C ASN A 118 -1.19 10.11 11.29
N GLU A 119 -2.05 9.62 12.19
CA GLU A 119 -2.45 8.20 12.25
C GLU A 119 -1.29 7.21 12.45
N GLY A 120 -0.18 7.68 13.06
CA GLY A 120 0.99 6.85 13.29
C GLY A 120 2.05 6.94 12.19
N MET A 121 1.84 7.76 11.16
CA MET A 121 2.84 7.92 10.08
C MET A 121 4.13 8.55 10.59
N ASN A 122 4.06 9.55 11.48
CA ASN A 122 5.22 10.29 11.98
C ASN A 122 5.18 10.50 13.50
N TYR A 123 6.28 11.00 14.06
CA TYR A 123 6.31 11.46 15.45
C TYR A 123 5.92 12.93 15.53
N GLN A 124 5.29 13.30 16.65
CA GLN A 124 4.87 14.68 16.90
C GLN A 124 6.08 15.60 17.11
N ASP A 125 7.18 15.10 17.69
CA ASP A 125 8.45 15.82 17.79
C ASP A 125 9.24 15.67 16.48
N PRO A 126 9.53 16.77 15.75
CA PRO A 126 10.27 16.71 14.49
C PRO A 126 11.67 16.10 14.62
N ASN A 127 12.33 16.24 15.77
CA ASN A 127 13.66 15.66 15.98
C ASN A 127 13.58 14.13 16.13
N VAL A 128 12.52 13.64 16.78
CA VAL A 128 12.28 12.19 16.90
C VAL A 128 11.90 11.61 15.54
N ASP A 129 11.11 12.34 14.76
CA ASP A 129 10.73 11.95 13.41
C ASP A 129 11.94 11.84 12.47
N LEU A 130 12.83 12.84 12.51
CA LEU A 130 14.09 12.79 11.78
C LEU A 130 15.00 11.65 12.27
N ALA A 131 15.11 11.45 13.58
CA ALA A 131 15.90 10.35 14.13
C ALA A 131 15.39 8.98 13.68
N TRP A 132 14.08 8.80 13.58
CA TRP A 132 13.46 7.61 13.03
C TRP A 132 13.83 7.39 11.55
N ILE A 133 13.71 8.43 10.72
CA ILE A 133 14.06 8.36 9.29
C ILE A 133 15.53 7.94 9.11
N PHE A 134 16.46 8.59 9.83
CA PHE A 134 17.88 8.25 9.76
C PHE A 134 18.17 6.83 10.26
N TRP A 135 17.55 6.43 11.37
CA TRP A 135 17.72 5.10 11.93
C TRP A 135 17.22 4.01 10.97
N LYS A 136 16.10 4.25 10.29
CA LYS A 136 15.52 3.34 9.29
C LYS A 136 16.45 3.20 8.09
N SER A 137 16.88 4.33 7.50
CA SER A 137 17.80 4.34 6.36
C SER A 137 19.14 3.65 6.67
N SER A 138 19.65 3.74 7.90
CA SER A 138 20.89 3.06 8.31
C SER A 138 20.80 1.52 8.25
N ARG A 139 19.59 0.95 8.21
CA ARG A 139 19.37 -0.51 8.30
C ARG A 139 18.89 -1.13 7.00
N GLU A 140 18.51 -0.32 6.01
CA GLU A 140 18.10 -0.77 4.67
C GLU A 140 19.32 -1.08 3.76
N HIS A 141 20.55 -0.89 4.26
CA HIS A 141 21.81 -1.13 3.55
C HIS A 141 22.64 -2.32 4.08
N ILE A 142 22.06 -3.21 4.89
CA ILE A 142 22.68 -4.45 5.37
C ILE A 142 22.03 -5.64 4.66
#